data_AF-A0A3B9PTS1-F1
#
_entry.id   AF-A0A3B9PTS1-F1
#
_cell.length_a   1.000
_cell.length_b   1.000
_cell.length_c   1.000
_cell.angle_alpha   90.00
_cell.angle_beta   90.00
_cell.angle_gamma   90.00
#
_symmetry.space_group_name_H-M   'P 1'
#
loop_
_entity.id
_entity.type
_entity.pdbx_description
1 polymer ?
#
loop_
_entity_poly.entity_id
_entity_poly.type
_entity_poly.pdbx_seq_one_letter_code
_entity_poly.pdbx_strand_id
1 'polypeptide(L)'
;MINLPRFSCILTILAGSCHLFGGSPEVRTEVREQGGKKVTYMYIDGIKVHETDPSKQPFPPVVEPKPYDAGKAKAPDNAVVLFDGTQASLNNWSAMNGKPTKWKLVDGALVSNKGNIRTKQEFGSCKVYLEFATPKSGKGTGQGSG
;
A
#
# COMPACT_ATOMS: atom_id res chain seq x y z
N MET A 1 31.50 -58.72 25.91
CA MET A 1 32.17 -57.75 25.02
C MET A 1 31.58 -57.93 23.64
N ILE A 2 30.76 -56.97 23.24
CA ILE A 2 29.95 -56.97 22.02
C ILE A 2 30.80 -56.35 20.90
N ASN A 3 30.93 -57.01 19.75
CA ASN A 3 31.66 -56.44 18.61
C ASN A 3 30.80 -56.56 17.34
N LEU A 4 30.46 -55.39 16.80
CA LEU A 4 29.51 -55.12 15.71
C LEU A 4 30.09 -55.44 14.32
N PRO A 5 29.25 -55.69 13.29
CA PRO A 5 29.70 -55.91 11.94
C PRO A 5 30.08 -54.61 11.23
N ARG A 6 31.08 -54.68 10.34
CA ARG A 6 31.49 -53.61 9.43
C ARG A 6 30.35 -53.27 8.47
N PHE A 7 29.77 -52.08 8.61
CA PHE A 7 28.87 -51.49 7.63
C PHE A 7 29.68 -50.77 6.54
N SER A 8 29.51 -51.22 5.31
CA SER A 8 29.97 -50.53 4.10
C SER A 8 28.97 -49.42 3.76
N CYS A 9 29.40 -48.15 3.87
CA CYS A 9 28.59 -47.00 3.47
C CYS A 9 28.57 -46.89 1.94
N ILE A 10 27.50 -47.40 1.32
CA ILE A 10 27.14 -47.03 -0.05
C ILE A 10 26.48 -45.65 0.01
N LEU A 11 27.21 -44.63 -0.46
CA LEU A 11 26.70 -43.28 -0.64
C LEU A 11 25.75 -43.27 -1.85
N THR A 12 24.45 -43.47 -1.61
CA THR A 12 23.41 -43.22 -2.61
C THR A 12 23.18 -41.71 -2.72
N ILE A 13 23.63 -41.13 -3.84
CA ILE A 13 23.30 -39.76 -4.22
C ILE A 13 21.81 -39.74 -4.59
N LEU A 14 20.98 -39.28 -3.66
CA LEU A 14 19.59 -38.97 -3.93
C LEU A 14 19.56 -37.65 -4.74
N ALA A 15 19.45 -37.76 -6.06
CA ALA A 15 19.14 -36.62 -6.91
C ALA A 15 17.75 -36.11 -6.52
N GLY A 16 17.71 -35.06 -5.69
CA GLY A 16 16.49 -34.34 -5.38
C GLY A 16 15.90 -33.80 -6.67
N SER A 17 14.76 -34.36 -7.08
CA SER A 17 13.94 -33.80 -8.14
C SER A 17 13.59 -32.37 -7.75
N CYS A 18 14.20 -31.40 -8.43
CA CYS A 18 13.73 -30.02 -8.38
C CYS A 18 12.26 -30.04 -8.78
N HIS A 19 11.39 -29.53 -7.91
CA HIS A 19 10.03 -29.27 -8.29
C HIS A 19 10.08 -28.38 -9.53
N LEU A 20 9.57 -28.91 -10.64
CA LEU A 20 9.34 -28.14 -11.84
C LEU A 20 8.44 -26.98 -11.41
N PHE A 21 9.02 -25.78 -11.37
CA PHE A 21 8.24 -24.56 -11.41
C PHE A 21 7.35 -24.71 -12.65
N GLY A 22 6.04 -24.85 -12.44
CA GLY A 22 5.07 -24.73 -13.52
C GLY A 22 5.40 -23.45 -14.29
N GLY A 23 5.38 -23.52 -15.63
CA GLY A 23 5.69 -22.37 -16.47
C GLY A 23 4.86 -21.14 -16.06
N SER A 24 5.32 -19.95 -16.42
CA SER A 24 4.49 -18.75 -16.24
C SER A 24 3.12 -19.00 -16.87
N PRO A 25 2.02 -18.66 -16.18
CA PRO A 25 0.70 -18.98 -16.68
C PRO A 25 0.47 -18.34 -18.04
N GLU A 26 -0.21 -19.05 -18.93
CA GLU A 26 -0.57 -18.49 -20.23
C GLU A 26 -1.70 -17.48 -20.02
N VAL A 27 -1.37 -16.19 -20.13
CA VAL A 27 -2.35 -15.11 -20.10
C VAL A 27 -2.80 -14.79 -21.51
N ARG A 28 -4.08 -14.99 -21.80
CA ARG A 28 -4.68 -14.72 -23.12
C ARG A 28 -5.84 -13.74 -22.98
N THR A 29 -5.85 -12.73 -23.84
CA THR A 29 -6.95 -11.76 -23.95
C THR A 29 -7.62 -11.89 -25.30
N GLU A 30 -8.95 -11.98 -25.32
CA GLU A 30 -9.75 -12.02 -26.53
C GLU A 30 -10.80 -10.90 -26.50
N VAL A 31 -11.02 -10.23 -27.63
CA VAL A 31 -12.13 -9.28 -27.81
C VAL A 31 -13.14 -9.91 -28.76
N ARG A 32 -14.39 -10.02 -28.33
CA ARG A 32 -15.49 -10.56 -29.14
C ARG A 32 -16.60 -9.52 -29.24
N GLU A 33 -17.25 -9.44 -30.39
CA GLU A 33 -18.43 -8.61 -30.58
C GLU A 33 -19.69 -9.44 -30.32
N GLN A 34 -20.46 -9.07 -29.30
CA GLN A 34 -21.74 -9.72 -28.97
C GLN A 34 -22.82 -8.64 -28.84
N GLY A 35 -23.89 -8.75 -29.62
CA GLY A 35 -24.99 -7.79 -29.60
C GLY A 35 -24.55 -6.34 -29.85
N GLY A 36 -23.55 -6.12 -30.72
CA GLY A 36 -23.00 -4.80 -31.03
C GLY A 36 -22.08 -4.21 -29.95
N LYS A 37 -21.70 -4.99 -28.94
CA LYS A 37 -20.77 -4.57 -27.87
C LYS A 37 -19.46 -5.35 -27.97
N LYS A 38 -18.33 -4.65 -27.83
CA LYS A 38 -17.01 -5.28 -27.69
C LYS A 38 -16.84 -5.76 -26.25
N VAL A 39 -16.75 -7.08 -26.07
CA VAL A 39 -16.53 -7.73 -24.78
C VAL A 39 -15.12 -8.29 -24.75
N THR A 40 -14.35 -7.94 -23.72
CA THR A 40 -13.00 -8.43 -23.49
C THR A 40 -13.06 -9.60 -22.50
N TYR A 41 -12.39 -10.69 -22.86
CA TYR A 41 -12.27 -11.91 -22.08
C TYR A 41 -10.80 -12.14 -21.74
N MET A 42 -10.49 -12.38 -20.47
CA MET A 42 -9.15 -12.75 -20.02
C MET A 42 -9.15 -14.18 -19.52
N TYR A 43 -8.15 -14.95 -19.96
CA TYR A 43 -7.91 -16.32 -19.57
C TYR A 43 -6.52 -16.46 -18.95
N ILE A 44 -6.43 -17.28 -17.91
CA ILE A 44 -5.18 -17.71 -17.27
C ILE A 44 -5.21 -19.23 -17.31
N ASP A 45 -4.28 -19.86 -18.04
CA ASP A 45 -4.23 -21.31 -18.24
C ASP A 45 -5.56 -21.89 -18.76
N GLY A 46 -6.22 -21.15 -19.66
CA GLY A 46 -7.52 -21.52 -20.22
C GLY A 46 -8.73 -21.25 -19.30
N ILE A 47 -8.52 -20.84 -18.05
CA ILE A 47 -9.60 -20.48 -17.11
C ILE A 47 -9.99 -19.01 -17.32
N LYS A 48 -11.26 -18.73 -17.57
CA LYS A 48 -11.77 -17.35 -17.72
C LYS A 48 -11.78 -16.64 -16.37
N VAL A 49 -10.97 -15.58 -16.25
CA VAL A 49 -10.83 -14.79 -15.01
C VAL A 49 -11.48 -13.41 -15.09
N HIS A 50 -11.69 -12.87 -16.30
CA HIS A 50 -12.32 -11.57 -16.49
C HIS A 50 -13.22 -11.55 -17.73
N GLU A 51 -14.36 -10.86 -17.64
CA GLU A 51 -15.29 -10.57 -18.73
C GLU A 51 -15.82 -9.14 -18.55
N THR A 52 -15.73 -8.30 -19.58
CA THR A 52 -16.18 -6.89 -19.50
C THR A 52 -17.64 -6.69 -19.92
N ASP A 53 -18.45 -7.74 -20.00
CA ASP A 53 -19.87 -7.64 -20.36
C ASP A 53 -20.64 -6.97 -19.21
N PRO A 54 -21.12 -5.72 -19.38
CA PRO A 54 -21.79 -4.99 -18.31
C PRO A 54 -23.11 -5.63 -17.87
N SER A 55 -23.69 -6.51 -18.70
CA SER A 55 -24.93 -7.23 -18.36
C SER A 55 -24.71 -8.35 -17.34
N LYS A 56 -23.51 -8.93 -17.32
CA LYS A 56 -23.13 -9.98 -16.36
C LYS A 56 -22.42 -9.40 -15.15
N GLN A 57 -21.62 -8.36 -15.36
CA GLN A 57 -20.90 -7.67 -14.31
C GLN A 57 -20.97 -6.15 -14.57
N PRO A 58 -21.97 -5.45 -14.01
CA PRO A 58 -22.04 -4.01 -14.17
C PRO A 58 -20.81 -3.37 -13.52
N PHE A 59 -20.19 -2.43 -14.23
CA PHE A 59 -19.13 -1.63 -13.62
C PHE A 59 -19.70 -0.87 -12.43
N PRO A 60 -18.94 -0.70 -11.34
CA PRO A 60 -19.33 0.22 -10.30
C PRO A 60 -19.58 1.60 -10.93
N PRO A 61 -20.63 2.31 -10.50
CA PRO A 61 -20.91 3.64 -11.03
C PRO A 61 -19.68 4.52 -10.82
N VAL A 62 -19.33 5.32 -11.83
CA VAL A 62 -18.34 6.38 -11.65
C VAL A 62 -18.93 7.39 -10.70
N VAL A 63 -18.35 7.49 -9.50
CA VAL A 63 -18.73 8.48 -8.51
C VAL A 63 -17.71 9.60 -8.57
N GLU A 64 -18.17 10.82 -8.80
CA GLU A 64 -17.33 11.99 -8.56
C GLU A 64 -17.07 12.08 -7.04
N PRO A 65 -15.80 12.02 -6.60
CA PRO A 65 -15.52 12.18 -5.18
C PRO A 65 -16.00 13.56 -4.74
N LYS A 66 -16.73 13.59 -3.62
CA LYS A 66 -17.14 14.86 -3.02
C LYS A 66 -15.88 15.71 -2.74
N PRO A 67 -15.97 17.04 -2.87
CA PRO A 67 -14.92 17.93 -2.41
C PRO A 67 -14.54 17.57 -0.97
N TYR A 68 -13.24 17.53 -0.70
CA TYR A 68 -12.74 17.28 0.64
C TYR A 68 -13.29 18.34 1.59
N ASP A 69 -13.83 17.88 2.72
CA ASP A 69 -14.42 18.75 3.75
C ASP A 69 -13.57 18.66 5.02
N ALA A 70 -12.63 19.60 5.13
CA ALA A 70 -11.74 19.70 6.29
C ALA A 70 -12.51 19.86 7.62
N GLY A 71 -13.71 20.45 7.57
CA GLY A 71 -14.57 20.62 8.74
C GLY A 71 -15.16 19.31 9.27
N LYS A 72 -15.18 18.25 8.44
CA LYS A 72 -15.63 16.90 8.81
C LYS A 72 -14.50 15.98 9.25
N ALA A 73 -13.25 16.34 8.97
CA ALA A 73 -12.07 15.60 9.44
C ALA A 73 -11.70 15.93 10.90
N LYS A 74 -12.70 16.29 11.72
CA LYS A 74 -12.47 16.57 13.14
C LYS A 74 -12.09 15.29 13.85
N ALA A 75 -11.10 15.41 14.72
CA ALA A 75 -10.75 14.36 15.64
C ALA A 75 -12.00 13.95 16.46
N PRO A 76 -12.22 12.65 16.69
CA PRO A 76 -13.23 12.19 17.65
C PRO A 76 -13.00 12.81 19.04
N ASP A 77 -14.04 12.96 19.84
CA ASP A 77 -13.96 13.58 21.17
C ASP A 77 -12.96 12.89 22.12
N ASN A 78 -12.69 11.59 21.90
CA ASN A 78 -11.75 10.80 22.69
C ASN A 78 -10.33 10.72 22.09
N ALA A 79 -10.04 11.46 21.02
CA ALA A 79 -8.74 11.45 20.37
C ALA A 79 -7.82 12.57 20.89
N VAL A 80 -6.53 12.26 21.01
CA VAL A 80 -5.51 13.27 21.25
C VAL A 80 -5.21 13.98 19.93
N VAL A 81 -5.44 15.29 19.89
CA VAL A 81 -5.16 16.11 18.71
C VAL A 81 -3.66 16.39 18.61
N LEU A 82 -3.01 15.78 17.62
CA LEU A 82 -1.58 16.00 17.37
C LEU A 82 -1.31 17.31 16.61
N PHE A 83 -2.18 17.65 15.67
CA PHE A 83 -2.11 18.87 14.86
C PHE A 83 -3.51 19.24 14.34
N ASP A 84 -3.86 20.52 14.45
CA ASP A 84 -5.17 21.08 14.09
C ASP A 84 -5.06 22.34 13.20
N GLY A 85 -3.87 22.60 12.65
CA GLY A 85 -3.61 23.80 11.85
C GLY A 85 -3.27 25.05 12.65
N THR A 86 -3.09 24.94 13.97
CA THR A 86 -2.68 26.07 14.83
C THR A 86 -1.19 26.03 15.19
N GLN A 87 -0.65 27.20 15.55
CA GLN A 87 0.71 27.29 16.09
C GLN A 87 0.86 26.58 17.44
N ALA A 88 -0.23 26.51 18.22
CA ALA A 88 -0.24 25.81 19.50
C ALA A 88 -0.03 24.31 19.30
N SER A 89 -0.71 23.69 18.33
CA SER A 89 -0.54 22.26 18.06
C SER A 89 0.78 21.93 17.36
N LEU A 90 1.40 22.87 16.62
CA LEU A 90 2.78 22.71 16.15
C LEU A 90 3.78 22.52 17.31
N ASN A 91 3.51 23.10 18.49
CA ASN A 91 4.37 22.91 19.66
C ASN A 91 4.32 21.47 20.22
N ASN A 92 3.41 20.61 19.76
CA ASN A 92 3.39 19.19 20.10
C ASN A 92 4.50 18.39 19.38
N TRP A 93 5.22 19.02 18.45
CA TRP A 93 6.22 18.37 17.61
C TRP A 93 7.64 18.87 17.92
N SER A 94 8.62 18.02 17.65
CA SER A 94 10.04 18.34 17.75
C SER A 94 10.82 17.68 16.61
N ALA A 95 12.02 18.19 16.33
CA ALA A 95 13.00 17.46 15.53
C ALA A 95 13.48 16.20 16.31
N MET A 96 14.08 15.25 15.61
CA MET A 96 14.58 14.01 16.22
C MET A 96 15.59 14.25 17.37
N ASN A 97 16.29 15.38 17.37
CA ASN A 97 17.23 15.77 18.43
C ASN A 97 16.58 16.53 19.60
N GLY A 98 15.23 16.58 19.66
CA GLY A 98 14.47 17.26 20.70
C GLY A 98 14.37 18.78 20.57
N LYS A 99 15.08 19.40 19.62
CA LYS A 99 14.96 20.84 19.34
C LYS A 99 13.66 21.15 18.57
N PRO A 100 13.24 22.42 18.49
CA PRO A 100 12.12 22.80 17.62
C PRO A 100 12.32 22.32 16.18
N THR A 101 11.24 21.87 15.55
CA THR A 101 11.26 21.45 14.15
C THR A 101 11.50 22.63 13.21
N LYS A 102 12.02 22.33 12.01
CA LYS A 102 12.14 23.25 10.88
C LYS A 102 10.90 23.24 9.96
N TRP A 103 9.98 22.31 10.18
CA TRP A 103 8.68 22.27 9.49
C TRP A 103 7.87 23.51 9.90
N LYS A 104 7.09 24.05 8.98
CA LYS A 104 6.43 25.35 9.14
C LYS A 104 4.92 25.19 9.05
N LEU A 105 4.20 25.97 9.85
CA LEU A 105 2.77 26.17 9.66
C LEU A 105 2.57 27.12 8.48
N VAL A 106 1.86 26.66 7.45
CA VAL A 106 1.47 27.45 6.27
C VAL A 106 0.03 27.09 5.94
N ASP A 107 -0.85 28.10 5.93
CA ASP A 107 -2.27 27.95 5.56
C ASP A 107 -2.99 26.80 6.29
N GLY A 108 -2.73 26.63 7.59
CA GLY A 108 -3.33 25.56 8.40
C GLY A 108 -2.70 24.18 8.20
N ALA A 109 -1.68 24.04 7.35
CA ALA A 109 -0.96 22.80 7.13
C ALA A 109 0.45 22.84 7.73
N LEU A 110 0.91 21.70 8.22
CA LEU A 110 2.30 21.54 8.63
C LEU A 110 3.14 21.09 7.44
N VAL A 111 3.87 22.03 6.84
CA VAL A 111 4.62 21.82 5.61
C VAL A 111 6.00 21.24 5.90
N SER A 112 6.31 20.13 5.21
CA SER A 112 7.56 19.43 5.37
C SER A 112 8.77 20.28 4.97
N ASN A 113 9.86 20.10 5.70
CA ASN A 113 11.15 20.74 5.45
C ASN A 113 12.25 19.73 5.80
N LYS A 114 13.52 20.14 5.73
CA LYS A 114 14.67 19.29 6.01
C LYS A 114 14.57 18.59 7.38
N GLY A 115 14.67 17.27 7.34
CA GLY A 115 14.75 16.39 8.51
C GLY A 115 13.38 15.90 8.99
N ASN A 116 13.44 14.81 9.76
CA ASN A 116 12.27 14.15 10.35
C ASN A 116 11.82 14.88 11.62
N ILE A 117 10.54 14.75 11.92
CA ILE A 117 9.91 15.27 13.13
C ILE A 117 9.25 14.12 13.90
N ARG A 118 9.01 14.35 15.20
CA ARG A 118 8.29 13.43 16.07
C ARG A 118 7.37 14.19 17.01
N THR A 119 6.31 13.54 17.46
CA THR A 119 5.51 14.02 18.60
C THR A 119 6.39 14.08 19.85
N LYS A 120 6.14 15.06 20.72
CA LYS A 120 6.80 15.14 22.03
C LYS A 120 6.24 14.11 23.00
N GLN A 121 4.95 13.81 22.89
CA GLN A 121 4.31 12.71 23.59
C GLN A 121 4.63 11.40 22.89
N GLU A 122 4.88 10.36 23.69
CA GLU A 122 5.08 8.99 23.22
C GLU A 122 3.77 8.20 23.35
N PHE A 123 3.55 7.29 22.40
CA PHE A 123 2.35 6.47 22.31
C PHE A 123 2.74 4.99 22.19
N GLY A 124 1.99 4.12 22.85
CA GLY A 124 2.03 2.69 22.60
C GLY A 124 1.09 2.30 21.45
N SER A 125 0.33 1.22 21.64
CA SER A 125 -0.72 0.80 20.70
C SER A 125 -1.74 1.92 20.50
N CYS A 126 -1.92 2.37 19.25
CA CYS A 126 -2.83 3.45 18.93
C CYS A 126 -3.42 3.31 17.52
N LYS A 127 -4.50 4.06 17.29
CA LYS A 127 -5.01 4.36 15.95
C LYS A 127 -4.61 5.78 15.62
N VAL A 128 -3.99 5.98 14.47
CA VAL A 128 -3.53 7.29 14.00
C VAL A 128 -4.34 7.68 12.78
N TYR A 129 -4.85 8.91 12.80
CA TYR A 129 -5.45 9.56 11.64
C TYR A 129 -4.51 10.68 11.19
N LEU A 130 -4.19 10.72 9.90
CA LEU A 130 -3.36 11.76 9.31
C LEU A 130 -3.82 12.01 7.89
N GLU A 131 -3.80 13.28 7.52
CA GLU A 131 -3.96 13.72 6.15
C GLU A 131 -2.66 14.32 5.65
N PHE A 132 -2.35 14.07 4.38
CA PHE A 132 -1.18 14.61 3.72
C PHE A 132 -1.49 14.95 2.28
N ALA A 133 -0.77 15.94 1.76
CA ALA A 133 -0.82 16.33 0.36
C ALA A 133 0.60 16.31 -0.20
N THR A 134 0.76 15.70 -1.38
CA THR A 134 1.99 15.78 -2.16
C THR A 134 1.97 17.06 -3.02
N PRO A 135 3.14 17.61 -3.37
CA PRO A 135 3.22 18.76 -4.26
C PRO A 135 2.64 18.44 -5.64
N LYS A 136 1.97 19.41 -6.28
CA LYS A 136 1.38 19.25 -7.62
C LYS A 136 2.37 18.80 -8.70
N SER A 137 3.66 19.11 -8.56
CA SER A 137 4.71 18.76 -9.52
C SER A 137 5.63 17.66 -8.98
N GLY A 138 5.09 16.47 -8.74
CA GLY A 138 5.91 15.29 -8.52
C GLY A 138 6.69 14.96 -9.80
N LYS A 139 8.03 14.98 -9.75
CA LYS A 139 8.87 14.60 -10.90
C LYS A 139 8.92 13.08 -11.13
N GLY A 140 8.32 12.28 -10.22
CA GLY A 140 8.29 10.83 -10.30
C GLY A 140 6.96 10.28 -10.80
N THR A 141 6.98 9.04 -11.28
CA THR A 141 5.80 8.28 -11.67
C THR A 141 5.46 7.24 -10.60
N GLY A 142 4.16 6.97 -10.38
CA GLY A 142 3.72 5.95 -9.42
C GLY A 142 4.10 6.30 -7.97
N GLN A 143 4.64 5.33 -7.22
CA GLN A 143 4.99 5.52 -5.80
C GLN A 143 6.14 6.51 -5.55
N GLY A 144 6.90 6.89 -6.59
CA GLY A 144 8.02 7.83 -6.49
C GLY A 144 7.65 9.30 -6.73
N SER A 145 6.36 9.64 -6.85
CA SER A 145 5.90 11.00 -7.13
C SER A 145 5.81 11.92 -5.91
N GLY A 146 5.96 11.36 -4.70
CA GLY A 146 5.83 12.06 -3.42
C GLY A 146 7.06 12.85 -3.00
#